data_AF-A0A521PQ24-F1
#
_entry.id   AF-A0A521PQ24-F1
#
_cell.length_a   1.000
_cell.length_b   1.000
_cell.length_c   1.000
_cell.angle_alpha   90.00
_cell.angle_beta   90.00
_cell.angle_gamma   90.00
#
_symmetry.space_group_name_H-M   'P 1'
#
loop_
_entity.id
_entity.type
_entity.pdbx_description
1 polymer ?
#
loop_
_entity_poly.entity_id
_entity_poly.type
_entity_poly.pdbx_seq_one_letter_code
_entity_poly.pdbx_strand_id
1 'polypeptide(L)' 'KVGNVTWDQIRTVAEAKMPDLNCFTIESAMSMVAGTARSMGLTVVGESPLKK' A
#
# COMPACT_ATOMS: atom_id res chain seq x y z
N LYS A 1 -0.78 -4.88 17.10
CA LYS A 1 -1.38 -4.32 15.86
C LYS A 1 -2.07 -3.02 16.23
N VAL A 2 -1.72 -1.93 15.56
CA VAL A 2 -2.08 -0.55 15.96
C VAL A 2 -3.35 -0.05 15.25
N GLY A 3 -3.76 -0.72 14.18
CA GLY A 3 -4.97 -0.41 13.41
C GLY A 3 -5.08 -1.27 12.16
N ASN A 4 -6.15 -1.05 11.39
CA ASN A 4 -6.38 -1.71 10.11
C ASN A 4 -6.47 -0.65 9.00
N VAL A 5 -5.96 -0.97 7.82
CA VAL A 5 -6.06 -0.14 6.61
C VAL A 5 -6.54 -1.00 5.44
N THR A 6 -7.39 -0.45 4.58
CA THR A 6 -7.91 -1.18 3.41
C THR A 6 -6.98 -1.03 2.20
N TRP A 7 -7.11 -1.93 1.23
CA TRP A 7 -6.38 -1.80 -0.03
C TRP A 7 -6.75 -0.56 -0.84
N ASP A 8 -7.98 -0.05 -0.73
CA ASP A 8 -8.38 1.23 -1.34
C ASP A 8 -7.65 2.42 -0.72
N GLN A 9 -7.47 2.42 0.60
CA GLN A 9 -6.67 3.44 1.28
C GLN A 9 -5.20 3.34 0.86
N ILE A 10 -4.66 2.13 0.76
CA ILE A 10 -3.30 1.89 0.27
C ILE A 10 -3.15 2.43 -1.16
N ARG A 11 -4.12 2.18 -2.05
CA ARG A 11 -4.13 2.69 -3.42
C ARG A 11 -4.11 4.21 -3.45
N THR A 12 -4.99 4.86 -2.68
CA THR A 12 -5.08 6.32 -2.62
C THR A 12 -3.76 6.95 -2.15
N VAL A 13 -3.13 6.36 -1.13
CA VAL A 13 -1.82 6.81 -0.64
C VAL A 13 -0.71 6.55 -1.67
N ALA A 14 -0.76 5.41 -2.36
CA ALA A 14 0.20 5.07 -3.42
C ALA A 14 0.09 6.03 -4.62
N GLU A 15 -1.11 6.38 -5.05
CA GLU A 15 -1.37 7.37 -6.11
C GLU A 15 -0.85 8.76 -5.73
N ALA A 16 -1.17 9.21 -4.51
CA ALA A 16 -0.71 10.50 -4.01
C ALA A 16 0.81 10.59 -3.87
N LYS A 17 1.47 9.47 -3.52
CA LYS A 17 2.91 9.39 -3.31
C LYS A 17 3.70 8.95 -4.54
N MET A 18 3.03 8.55 -5.61
CA MET A 18 3.64 8.10 -6.87
C MET A 18 4.75 9.02 -7.41
N PRO A 19 4.61 10.37 -7.42
CA PRO A 19 5.71 11.25 -7.85
C PRO A 19 6.97 11.18 -6.98
N ASP A 20 6.84 10.74 -5.73
CA ASP A 20 7.95 10.61 -4.77
C ASP A 20 8.57 9.21 -4.76
N LEU A 21 7.94 8.24 -5.43
CA LEU A 21 8.34 6.83 -5.41
C LEU A 21 9.14 6.46 -6.66
N ASN A 22 10.18 5.64 -6.48
CA ASN A 22 10.96 5.10 -7.58
C ASN A 22 10.32 3.84 -8.18
N CYS A 23 9.10 3.98 -8.72
CA CYS A 23 8.42 2.90 -9.42
C CYS A 23 7.60 3.42 -10.60
N PHE A 24 7.27 2.51 -11.51
CA PHE A 24 6.57 2.83 -12.75
C PHE A 24 5.11 2.38 -12.77
N THR A 25 4.69 1.57 -11.79
CA THR A 25 3.31 1.06 -11.71
C THR A 25 2.71 1.32 -10.34
N ILE A 26 1.39 1.59 -10.34
CA ILE A 26 0.60 1.75 -9.11
C ILE A 26 0.71 0.50 -8.22
N GLU A 27 0.74 -0.70 -8.81
CA GLU A 27 0.87 -1.95 -8.06
C GLU A 27 2.19 -2.01 -7.28
N SER A 28 3.30 -1.58 -7.87
CA SER A 28 4.59 -1.50 -7.20
C SER A 28 4.56 -0.49 -6.05
N ALA A 29 3.95 0.68 -6.28
CA ALA A 29 3.75 1.70 -5.24
C ALA A 29 2.88 1.17 -4.08
N MET A 30 1.78 0.49 -4.39
CA MET A 30 0.89 -0.13 -3.39
C MET A 30 1.62 -1.20 -2.58
N SER A 31 2.49 -2.00 -3.19
CA SER A 31 3.33 -2.98 -2.48
C SER A 31 4.27 -2.32 -1.48
N MET A 32 4.92 -1.21 -1.86
CA MET A 32 5.79 -0.44 -0.96
C MET A 32 5.00 0.14 0.22
N VAL A 33 3.87 0.79 -0.06
CA VAL A 33 3.01 1.39 0.98
C VAL A 33 2.45 0.33 1.92
N ALA A 34 2.04 -0.84 1.39
CA ALA A 34 1.60 -1.97 2.19
C ALA A 34 2.73 -2.53 3.08
N GLY A 35 3.97 -2.56 2.57
CA GLY A 35 5.16 -2.91 3.35
C GLY A 35 5.37 -1.95 4.53
N THR A 36 5.30 -0.64 4.28
CA THR A 36 5.41 0.39 5.33
C THR A 36 4.30 0.25 6.37
N ALA A 37 3.05 0.05 5.95
CA ALA A 37 1.92 -0.14 6.85
C ALA A 37 2.13 -1.35 7.78
N ARG A 38 2.64 -2.47 7.25
CA ARG A 38 2.96 -3.66 8.04
C ARG A 38 4.07 -3.41 9.06
N SER A 39 5.14 -2.71 8.67
CA SER A 39 6.24 -2.35 9.58
C SER A 39 5.81 -1.42 10.71
N MET A 40 4.82 -0.55 10.46
CA MET A 40 4.19 0.29 11.49
C MET A 40 3.17 -0.48 12.36
N GLY A 41 2.95 -1.77 12.10
CA GLY A 41 2.03 -2.60 12.86
C GLY A 41 0.55 -2.48 12.47
N LEU A 42 0.26 -1.95 11.27
CA LEU A 42 -1.08 -1.91 10.69
C LEU A 42 -1.39 -3.23 9.97
N THR A 43 -2.64 -3.70 10.08
CA THR A 43 -3.13 -4.82 9.27
C THR A 43 -3.72 -4.30 7.98
N VAL A 44 -3.19 -4.76 6.84
CA VAL A 44 -3.85 -4.51 5.55
C VAL A 44 -4.98 -5.52 5.39
N VAL A 45 -6.20 -5.02 5.24
CA VAL A 45 -7.42 -5.84 5.13
C VAL A 45 -8.05 -5.73 3.73
N GLY A 46 -8.70 -6.81 3.30
CA GLY A 46 -9.34 -6.92 1.99
C GLY A 46 -8.56 -7.76 0.99
N GLU A 47 -9.09 -7.87 -0.23
CA GLU A 47 -8.48 -8.62 -1.33
C GLU A 47 -7.26 -7.87 -1.87
N SER A 48 -6.12 -8.57 -1.95
CA SER A 48 -4.90 -7.99 -2.50
C SER A 48 -5.02 -7.86 -4.01
N PRO A 49 -4.97 -6.64 -4.58
CA PRO A 49 -4.96 -6.47 -6.03
C PRO A 49 -3.63 -6.92 -6.65
N LEU A 50 -2.59 -7.09 -5.84
CA LEU A 50 -1.28 -7.57 -6.27
C LEU A 50 -1.38 -9.08 -6.55
N LYS A 51 -1.53 -9.46 -7.83
CA LYS A 51 -1.30 -10.83 -8.28
C LYS A 51 0.20 -11.05 -8.41
N LYS A 52 0.71 -12.09 -7.75
CA LYS A 52 2.03 -12.66 -8.08
C LYS A 52 1.92 -13.49 -9.35
#